data_AF-A0A1Q8L0Y5-F1
#
_entry.id   AF-A0A1Q8L0Y5-F1
#
_cell.length_a   1.000
_cell.length_b   1.000
_cell.length_c   1.000
_cell.angle_alpha   90.00
_cell.angle_beta   90.00
_cell.angle_gamma   90.00
#
_symmetry.space_group_name_H-M   'P 1'
#
loop_
_entity.id
_entity.type
_entity.pdbx_description
1 polymer ?
#
loop_
_entity_poly.entity_id
_entity_poly.type
_entity_poly.pdbx_seq_one_letter_code
_entity_poly.pdbx_strand_id
1 'polypeptide(L)'
;MLCVCGSLAFWRADIVKQRTDEFLGQQFLGETCSYGDDRHLTNLSLLHGRVVIAHRAVARTAVPEKGGHLIRQQVRWGRSFFRESLFALTNLRPKRAAWWLTLLETVSWVGFTAGLVLALFILPAMTGEAHWIDYLVWVVLAGYARSVHMFSVRRAGRPWWVQTGVFLMAPLYGMIHVLALLPLRLWSLATLRSTSWGTRAKGVGVAAATSWRGHACPA
;
A
#
# COMPACT_ATOMS: atom_id res chain seq x y z
N MET A 1 5.39 -2.51 1.32
CA MET A 1 3.94 -2.74 1.34
C MET A 1 3.67 -4.21 1.58
N LEU A 2 3.14 -4.57 2.75
CA LEU A 2 2.55 -5.89 2.97
C LEU A 2 1.07 -5.83 2.59
N CYS A 3 0.77 -6.36 1.42
CA CYS A 3 -0.59 -6.47 0.91
C CYS A 3 -0.59 -7.59 -0.11
N VAL A 4 -1.52 -8.53 0.00
CA VAL A 4 -1.79 -9.47 -1.08
C VAL A 4 -2.64 -8.73 -2.11
N CYS A 5 -2.03 -8.36 -3.23
CA CYS A 5 -2.73 -7.61 -4.27
C CYS A 5 -3.91 -8.41 -4.85
N GLY A 6 -5.10 -7.81 -4.94
CA GLY A 6 -6.30 -8.48 -5.43
C GLY A 6 -6.22 -9.00 -6.86
N SER A 7 -5.26 -8.53 -7.67
CA SER A 7 -5.05 -9.03 -9.04
C SER A 7 -4.52 -10.48 -9.11
N LEU A 8 -3.88 -10.97 -8.04
CA LEU A 8 -3.37 -12.35 -7.97
C LEU A 8 -3.33 -12.84 -6.52
N ALA A 9 -4.49 -12.77 -5.87
CA ALA A 9 -4.70 -13.19 -4.49
C ALA A 9 -5.46 -14.52 -4.43
N PHE A 10 -5.01 -15.44 -3.57
CA PHE A 10 -5.74 -16.65 -3.25
C PHE A 10 -5.92 -16.73 -1.74
N TRP A 11 -7.16 -16.94 -1.32
CA TRP A 11 -7.53 -17.03 0.09
C TRP A 11 -8.12 -18.41 0.37
N ARG A 12 -7.84 -18.96 1.54
CA ARG A 12 -8.52 -20.18 1.97
C ARG A 12 -9.97 -19.83 2.34
N ALA A 13 -10.91 -20.60 1.80
CA ALA A 13 -12.33 -20.28 1.92
C ALA A 13 -12.83 -20.30 3.38
N ASP A 14 -12.28 -21.16 4.21
CA ASP A 14 -12.55 -21.25 5.65
C ASP A 14 -12.21 -19.94 6.37
N ILE A 15 -11.02 -19.36 6.12
CA ILE A 15 -10.59 -18.10 6.73
C ILE A 15 -11.51 -16.96 6.31
N VAL A 16 -11.86 -16.88 5.02
CA VAL A 16 -12.75 -15.82 4.52
C VAL A 16 -14.14 -15.93 5.14
N LYS A 17 -14.73 -17.13 5.14
CA LYS A 17 -16.06 -17.37 5.72
C LYS A 17 -16.11 -17.03 7.21
N GLN A 18 -15.10 -17.45 7.98
CA GLN A 18 -15.04 -17.16 9.41
C GLN A 18 -14.88 -15.67 9.74
N ARG A 19 -14.38 -14.86 8.79
CA ARG A 19 -14.05 -13.45 9.02
C ARG A 19 -14.89 -12.50 8.18
N THR A 20 -15.95 -13.00 7.53
CA THR A 20 -16.79 -12.19 6.65
C THR A 20 -17.47 -11.06 7.44
N ASP A 21 -17.99 -11.34 8.62
CA ASP A 21 -18.67 -10.33 9.44
C ASP A 21 -17.69 -9.27 9.96
N GLU A 22 -16.49 -9.69 10.39
CA GLU A 22 -15.42 -8.78 10.82
C GLU A 22 -14.94 -7.89 9.66
N PHE A 23 -14.81 -8.47 8.48
CA PHE A 23 -14.40 -7.76 7.26
C PHE A 23 -15.46 -6.75 6.80
N LEU A 24 -16.74 -7.14 6.77
CA LEU A 24 -17.85 -6.27 6.35
C LEU A 24 -18.19 -5.21 7.40
N GLY A 25 -17.98 -5.53 8.68
CA GLY A 25 -18.23 -4.65 9.81
C GLY A 25 -17.08 -3.72 10.16
N GLN A 26 -16.02 -3.64 9.34
CA GLN A 26 -14.86 -2.81 9.64
C GLN A 26 -15.28 -1.34 9.82
N GLN A 27 -15.00 -0.78 11.00
CA GLN A 27 -15.20 0.64 11.28
C GLN A 27 -13.85 1.33 11.55
N PHE A 28 -13.71 2.55 11.05
CA PHE A 28 -12.56 3.40 11.35
C PHE A 28 -13.03 4.83 11.58
N LEU A 29 -12.63 5.41 12.71
CA LEU A 29 -13.05 6.75 13.14
C LEU A 29 -14.59 6.95 13.13
N GLY A 30 -15.34 5.90 13.47
CA GLY A 30 -16.80 5.94 13.56
C GLY A 30 -17.54 5.77 12.23
N GLU A 31 -16.84 5.57 11.11
CA GLU A 31 -17.46 5.30 9.81
C GLU A 31 -17.17 3.87 9.33
N THR A 32 -18.16 3.27 8.63
CA THR A 32 -18.00 1.95 8.00
C THR A 32 -17.04 2.05 6.82
N CYS A 33 -16.00 1.22 6.83
CA CYS A 33 -14.97 1.22 5.81
C CYS A 33 -15.42 0.44 4.58
N SER A 34 -15.65 1.16 3.48
CA SER A 34 -16.09 0.53 2.21
C SER A 34 -14.94 0.17 1.26
N TYR A 35 -13.70 0.64 1.50
CA TYR A 35 -12.55 0.46 0.61
C TYR A 35 -11.29 -0.01 1.36
N GLY A 36 -10.38 -0.67 0.64
CA GLY A 36 -9.10 -1.15 1.20
C GLY A 36 -9.08 -2.65 1.51
N ASP A 37 -9.95 -3.39 0.84
CA ASP A 37 -10.26 -4.82 0.96
C ASP A 37 -9.01 -5.69 1.04
N ASP A 38 -8.08 -5.52 0.10
CA ASP A 38 -6.89 -6.36 -0.01
C ASP A 38 -6.02 -6.34 1.26
N ARG A 39 -5.72 -5.14 1.78
CA ARG A 39 -4.80 -4.97 2.91
C ARG A 39 -5.50 -5.33 4.22
N HIS A 40 -6.79 -5.04 4.34
CA HIS A 40 -7.58 -5.46 5.49
C HIS A 40 -7.70 -6.98 5.57
N LEU A 41 -8.06 -7.63 4.47
CA LEU A 41 -8.15 -9.09 4.40
C LEU A 41 -6.79 -9.76 4.62
N THR A 42 -5.70 -9.14 4.15
CA THR A 42 -4.32 -9.57 4.47
C THR A 42 -4.07 -9.54 5.97
N ASN A 43 -4.44 -8.46 6.65
CA ASN A 43 -4.27 -8.31 8.08
C ASN A 43 -5.11 -9.33 8.87
N LEU A 44 -6.38 -9.51 8.52
CA LEU A 44 -7.25 -10.53 9.14
C LEU A 44 -6.67 -11.94 8.96
N SER A 45 -6.17 -12.25 7.76
CA SER A 45 -5.51 -13.54 7.50
C SER A 45 -4.22 -13.71 8.28
N LEU A 46 -3.46 -12.63 8.50
CA LEU A 46 -2.26 -12.63 9.32
C LEU A 46 -2.54 -12.75 10.82
N LEU A 47 -3.75 -12.43 11.31
CA LEU A 47 -4.10 -12.67 12.71
C LEU A 47 -4.23 -14.17 13.00
N HIS A 48 -4.83 -14.92 12.08
CA HIS A 48 -5.22 -16.32 12.30
C HIS A 48 -4.32 -17.34 11.60
N GLY A 49 -3.57 -16.92 10.58
CA GLY A 49 -2.82 -17.84 9.73
C GLY A 49 -1.47 -17.30 9.29
N ARG A 50 -1.04 -17.78 8.13
CA ARG A 50 0.19 -17.36 7.44
C ARG A 50 -0.20 -16.83 6.06
N VAL A 51 0.46 -15.75 5.66
CA VAL A 51 0.39 -15.21 4.30
C VAL A 51 1.75 -15.43 3.66
N VAL A 52 1.75 -16.00 2.46
CA VAL A 52 2.97 -16.36 1.72
C VAL A 52 2.96 -15.71 0.34
N ILE A 53 4.13 -15.28 -0.12
CA ILE A 53 4.31 -14.71 -1.45
C ILE A 53 4.74 -15.82 -2.41
N ALA A 54 3.95 -16.06 -3.45
CA ALA A 54 4.31 -16.99 -4.51
C ALA A 54 5.22 -16.31 -5.54
N HIS A 55 6.54 -16.44 -5.41
CA HIS A 55 7.53 -15.74 -6.26
C HIS A 55 7.40 -16.02 -7.77
N ARG A 56 6.80 -17.15 -8.15
CA ARG A 56 6.57 -17.54 -9.56
C ARG A 56 5.25 -17.01 -10.13
N ALA A 57 4.37 -16.50 -9.28
CA ALA A 57 3.07 -15.98 -9.68
C ALA A 57 3.23 -14.52 -10.12
N VAL A 58 3.10 -14.26 -11.42
CA VAL A 58 3.32 -12.93 -12.01
C VAL A 58 2.00 -12.42 -12.60
N ALA A 59 1.50 -11.29 -12.08
CA ALA A 59 0.39 -10.56 -12.66
C ALA A 59 0.87 -9.30 -13.39
N ARG A 60 0.13 -8.90 -14.43
CA ARG A 60 0.30 -7.62 -15.11
C ARG A 60 -0.79 -6.67 -14.62
N THR A 61 -0.39 -5.50 -14.15
CA THR A 61 -1.32 -4.47 -13.67
C THR A 61 -1.58 -3.44 -14.76
N ALA A 62 -2.86 -3.10 -14.96
CA ALA A 62 -3.23 -1.96 -15.78
C ALA A 62 -3.04 -0.68 -14.96
N VAL A 63 -2.21 0.23 -15.45
CA VAL A 63 -2.00 1.55 -14.84
C VAL A 63 -2.96 2.53 -15.53
N PRO A 64 -3.65 3.41 -14.78
CA PRO A 64 -4.53 4.40 -15.37
C PRO A 64 -3.77 5.36 -16.29
N GLU A 65 -4.31 5.61 -17.47
CA GLU A 65 -3.73 6.56 -18.44
C GLU A 65 -4.02 8.03 -18.07
N LYS A 66 -5.10 8.28 -17.32
CA LYS A 66 -5.55 9.63 -16.93
C LYS A 66 -5.03 10.01 -15.55
N GLY A 67 -4.35 11.15 -15.45
CA GLY A 67 -3.77 11.67 -14.19
C GLY A 67 -4.80 11.82 -13.05
N GLY A 68 -6.01 12.32 -13.35
CA GLY A 68 -7.06 12.43 -12.34
C GLY A 68 -7.51 11.08 -11.77
N HIS A 69 -7.48 10.00 -12.56
CA HIS A 69 -7.75 8.65 -12.05
C HIS A 69 -6.59 8.16 -11.17
N LEU A 70 -5.35 8.38 -11.61
CA LEU A 70 -4.16 8.04 -10.82
C LEU A 70 -4.16 8.71 -9.45
N ILE A 71 -4.48 10.01 -9.37
CA ILE A 71 -4.57 10.76 -8.11
C ILE A 71 -5.58 10.12 -7.16
N ARG A 72 -6.81 9.86 -7.63
CA ARG A 72 -7.85 9.22 -6.80
C ARG A 72 -7.44 7.84 -6.32
N GLN A 73 -6.76 7.08 -7.16
CA GLN A 73 -6.22 5.77 -6.80
C GLN A 73 -5.14 5.87 -5.73
N GLN A 74 -4.17 6.78 -5.87
CA GLN A 74 -3.12 7.00 -4.88
C GLN A 74 -3.70 7.47 -3.53
N VAL A 75 -4.69 8.38 -3.56
CA VAL A 75 -5.33 8.84 -2.33
C VAL A 75 -6.06 7.71 -1.61
N ARG A 76 -6.81 6.89 -2.35
CA ARG A 76 -7.47 5.70 -1.79
C ARG A 76 -6.46 4.71 -1.19
N TRP A 77 -5.35 4.46 -1.89
CA TRP A 77 -4.28 3.60 -1.40
C TRP A 77 -3.60 4.18 -0.16
N GLY A 78 -3.38 5.49 -0.11
CA GLY A 78 -2.83 6.20 1.05
C GLY A 78 -3.71 6.06 2.28
N ARG A 79 -5.04 6.22 2.14
CA ARG A 79 -5.98 6.06 3.26
C ARG A 79 -5.97 4.63 3.82
N SER A 80 -6.06 3.63 2.93
CA SER A 80 -5.95 2.22 3.33
C SER A 80 -4.60 1.92 3.97
N PHE A 81 -3.50 2.50 3.47
CA PHE A 81 -2.18 2.34 4.06
C PHE A 81 -2.15 2.78 5.53
N PHE A 82 -2.64 3.97 5.87
CA PHE A 82 -2.60 4.45 7.26
C PHE A 82 -3.49 3.62 8.18
N ARG A 83 -4.74 3.39 7.79
CA ARG A 83 -5.69 2.61 8.58
C ARG A 83 -5.18 1.21 8.88
N GLU A 84 -4.75 0.50 7.85
CA GLU A 84 -4.33 -0.89 7.98
C GLU A 84 -2.94 -1.04 8.60
N SER A 85 -2.07 -0.02 8.47
CA SER A 85 -0.78 -0.03 9.18
C SER A 85 -0.99 0.19 10.67
N LEU A 86 -1.91 1.08 11.06
CA LEU A 86 -2.31 1.23 12.46
C LEU A 86 -2.91 -0.07 12.99
N PHE A 87 -3.86 -0.67 12.28
CA PHE A 87 -4.45 -1.96 12.66
C PHE A 87 -3.40 -3.06 12.83
N ALA A 88 -2.47 -3.18 11.88
CA ALA A 88 -1.42 -4.20 11.94
C ALA A 88 -0.47 -3.97 13.13
N LEU A 89 -0.09 -2.73 13.42
CA LEU A 89 0.79 -2.42 14.54
C LEU A 89 0.14 -2.61 15.91
N THR A 90 -1.18 -2.42 16.01
CA THR A 90 -1.93 -2.60 17.27
C THR A 90 -2.39 -4.03 17.51
N ASN A 91 -2.74 -4.78 16.45
CA ASN A 91 -3.33 -6.12 16.59
C ASN A 91 -2.35 -7.26 16.31
N LEU A 92 -1.33 -7.07 15.46
CA LEU A 92 -0.32 -8.11 15.25
C LEU A 92 0.70 -8.10 16.39
N ARG A 93 1.23 -9.27 16.72
CA ARG A 93 2.29 -9.42 17.74
C ARG A 93 3.67 -9.14 17.11
N PRO A 94 4.62 -8.55 17.86
CA PRO A 94 6.01 -8.35 17.40
C PRO A 94 6.76 -9.64 17.02
N LYS A 95 6.24 -10.82 17.39
CA LYS A 95 6.78 -12.11 16.94
C LYS A 95 6.52 -12.39 15.45
N ARG A 96 5.55 -11.70 14.82
CA ARG A 96 5.23 -11.88 13.39
C ARG A 96 6.08 -10.90 12.56
N ALA A 97 6.75 -11.40 11.54
CA ALA A 97 7.53 -10.57 10.60
C ALA A 97 6.69 -9.43 9.98
N ALA A 98 5.39 -9.66 9.79
CA ALA A 98 4.48 -8.66 9.27
C ALA A 98 4.37 -7.39 10.15
N TRP A 99 4.50 -7.54 11.46
CA TRP A 99 4.51 -6.41 12.38
C TRP A 99 5.74 -5.52 12.15
N TRP A 100 6.93 -6.14 12.11
CA TRP A 100 8.20 -5.42 11.85
C TRP A 100 8.24 -4.77 10.48
N LEU A 101 7.79 -5.46 9.44
CA LEU A 101 7.74 -4.91 8.09
C LEU A 101 6.77 -3.71 7.99
N THR A 102 5.64 -3.75 8.70
CA THR A 102 4.71 -2.62 8.79
C THR A 102 5.33 -1.45 9.56
N LEU A 103 6.04 -1.75 10.65
CA LEU A 103 6.75 -0.73 11.44
C LEU A 103 7.83 -0.05 10.59
N LEU A 104 8.69 -0.83 9.93
CA LEU A 104 9.73 -0.32 9.05
C LEU A 104 9.15 0.54 7.91
N GLU A 105 8.04 0.11 7.30
CA GLU A 105 7.36 0.89 6.26
C GLU A 105 6.85 2.23 6.80
N THR A 106 6.25 2.22 8.01
CA THR A 106 5.67 3.41 8.64
C THR A 106 6.75 4.38 9.12
N VAL A 107 7.76 3.88 9.85
CA VAL A 107 8.90 4.66 10.35
C VAL A 107 9.71 5.24 9.19
N SER A 108 9.96 4.47 8.13
CA SER A 108 10.64 4.99 6.94
C SER A 108 9.88 6.18 6.36
N TRP A 109 8.56 6.06 6.22
CA TRP A 109 7.73 7.15 5.68
C TRP A 109 7.77 8.40 6.58
N VAL A 110 7.62 8.23 7.90
CA VAL A 110 7.72 9.34 8.86
C VAL A 110 9.11 9.97 8.80
N GLY A 111 10.17 9.17 8.82
CA GLY A 111 11.56 9.61 8.79
C GLY A 111 11.93 10.38 7.53
N PHE A 112 11.54 9.90 6.35
CA PHE A 112 11.76 10.63 5.09
C PHE A 112 10.98 11.95 5.04
N THR A 113 9.77 11.99 5.60
CA THR A 113 8.96 13.21 5.65
C THR A 113 9.53 14.23 6.65
N ALA A 114 9.91 13.77 7.84
CA ALA A 114 10.56 14.60 8.86
C ALA A 114 11.93 15.11 8.37
N GLY A 115 12.71 14.27 7.70
CA GLY A 115 13.98 14.65 7.08
C GLY A 115 13.81 15.74 6.02
N LEU A 116 12.73 15.71 5.24
CA LEU A 116 12.41 16.77 4.27
C LEU A 116 12.13 18.09 4.99
N VAL A 117 11.30 18.06 6.03
CA VAL A 117 10.97 19.26 6.83
C VAL A 117 12.22 19.84 7.50
N LEU A 118 13.06 18.96 8.06
CA LEU A 118 14.32 19.33 8.69
C LEU A 118 15.27 20.00 7.70
N ALA A 119 15.47 19.41 6.52
CA ALA A 119 16.38 19.90 5.50
C ALA A 119 15.92 21.21 4.83
N LEU A 120 14.60 21.40 4.65
CA LEU A 120 14.06 22.57 3.96
C LEU A 120 13.74 23.75 4.88
N PHE A 121 13.37 23.51 6.14
CA PHE A 121 12.87 24.56 7.02
C PHE A 121 13.70 24.72 8.29
N ILE A 122 13.95 23.63 9.03
CA ILE A 122 14.52 23.73 10.38
C ILE A 122 16.03 24.01 10.32
N LEU A 123 16.80 23.22 9.56
CA LEU A 123 18.24 23.43 9.46
C LEU A 123 18.59 24.80 8.85
N PRO A 124 17.99 25.23 7.72
CA PRO A 124 18.27 26.56 7.18
C PRO A 124 17.91 27.69 8.14
N ALA A 125 16.86 27.54 8.95
CA ALA A 125 16.51 28.53 9.97
C ALA A 125 17.51 28.60 11.13
N MET A 126 18.23 27.51 11.41
CA MET A 126 19.21 27.43 12.50
C MET A 126 20.65 27.73 12.05
N THR A 127 21.05 27.26 10.87
CA THR A 127 22.43 27.35 10.35
C THR A 127 22.61 28.48 9.34
N GLY A 128 21.53 28.98 8.74
CA GLY A 128 21.57 29.93 7.63
C GLY A 128 21.93 29.28 6.27
N GLU A 129 22.18 27.97 6.24
CA GLU A 129 22.59 27.24 5.03
C GLU A 129 21.48 26.32 4.51
N ALA A 130 21.42 26.16 3.20
CA ALA A 130 20.39 25.36 2.56
C ALA A 130 20.80 23.87 2.48
N HIS A 131 20.13 22.99 3.22
CA HIS A 131 20.45 21.55 3.31
C HIS A 131 19.64 20.65 2.36
N TRP A 132 19.03 21.23 1.32
CA TRP A 132 18.21 20.48 0.37
C TRP A 132 19.04 19.48 -0.46
N ILE A 133 20.33 19.76 -0.69
CA ILE A 133 21.26 18.87 -1.41
C ILE A 133 21.48 17.59 -0.62
N ASP A 134 21.72 17.70 0.70
CA ASP A 134 21.92 16.55 1.57
C ASP A 134 20.70 15.62 1.54
N TYR A 135 19.50 16.19 1.60
CA TYR A 135 18.26 15.43 1.48
C TYR A 135 18.14 14.76 0.11
N LEU A 136 18.47 15.47 -0.98
CA LEU A 136 18.42 14.92 -2.33
C LEU A 136 19.38 13.73 -2.49
N VAL A 137 20.60 13.82 -1.95
CA VAL A 137 21.56 12.71 -1.94
C VAL A 137 20.95 11.49 -1.24
N TRP A 138 20.32 11.68 -0.07
CA TRP A 138 19.63 10.60 0.63
C TRP A 138 18.47 9.99 -0.17
N VAL A 139 17.67 10.81 -0.85
CA VAL A 139 16.58 10.33 -1.72
C VAL A 139 17.13 9.48 -2.86
N VAL A 140 18.23 9.88 -3.48
CA VAL A 140 18.90 9.13 -4.55
C VAL A 140 19.42 7.79 -4.05
N LEU A 141 20.16 7.79 -2.92
CA LEU A 141 20.70 6.57 -2.32
C LEU A 141 19.59 5.59 -1.93
N ALA A 142 18.53 6.09 -1.28
CA ALA A 142 17.38 5.28 -0.91
C ALA A 142 16.62 4.75 -2.13
N GLY A 143 16.54 5.55 -3.20
CA GLY A 143 15.95 5.16 -4.49
C GLY A 143 16.67 3.97 -5.10
N TYR A 144 18.00 4.00 -5.16
CA TYR A 144 18.79 2.86 -5.63
C TYR A 144 18.67 1.66 -4.71
N ALA A 145 18.82 1.84 -3.40
CA ALA A 145 18.75 0.76 -2.42
C ALA A 145 17.41 -0.01 -2.52
N ARG A 146 16.28 0.69 -2.66
CA ARG A 146 14.98 0.03 -2.88
C ARG A 146 14.85 -0.64 -4.25
N SER A 147 15.50 -0.09 -5.27
CA SER A 147 15.39 -0.60 -6.64
C SER A 147 16.24 -1.85 -6.90
N VAL A 148 17.16 -2.21 -5.99
CA VAL A 148 17.98 -3.44 -6.11
C VAL A 148 17.12 -4.70 -6.26
N HIS A 149 15.95 -4.74 -5.63
CA HIS A 149 15.02 -5.87 -5.74
C HIS A 149 14.56 -6.14 -7.18
N MET A 150 14.65 -5.16 -8.10
CA MET A 150 14.29 -5.37 -9.51
C MET A 150 15.09 -6.49 -10.18
N PHE A 151 16.34 -6.71 -9.76
CA PHE A 151 17.18 -7.78 -10.30
C PHE A 151 16.79 -9.18 -9.80
N SER A 152 15.94 -9.28 -8.77
CA SER A 152 15.47 -10.58 -8.25
C SER A 152 14.38 -11.22 -9.13
N VAL A 153 13.70 -10.44 -9.97
CA VAL A 153 12.59 -10.92 -10.82
C VAL A 153 12.98 -10.84 -12.29
N ARG A 154 13.42 -11.96 -12.86
CA ARG A 154 13.74 -12.05 -14.28
C ARG A 154 12.45 -12.10 -15.11
N ARG A 155 12.17 -11.05 -15.89
CA ARG A 155 11.01 -11.02 -16.79
C ARG A 155 11.34 -11.73 -18.10
N ALA A 156 10.57 -12.77 -18.42
CA ALA A 156 10.65 -13.45 -19.71
C ALA A 156 10.49 -12.44 -20.86
N GLY A 157 11.37 -12.51 -21.86
CA GLY A 157 11.33 -11.65 -23.05
C GLY A 157 11.83 -10.21 -22.86
N ARG A 158 12.37 -9.82 -21.69
CA ARG A 158 13.03 -8.52 -21.51
C ARG A 158 14.54 -8.69 -21.34
N PRO A 159 15.35 -8.01 -22.17
CA PRO A 159 16.78 -8.12 -22.04
C PRO A 159 17.31 -7.40 -20.80
N TRP A 160 18.52 -7.77 -20.37
CA TRP A 160 19.10 -7.30 -19.12
C TRP A 160 19.40 -5.79 -19.14
N TRP A 161 19.79 -5.22 -20.28
CA TRP A 161 20.07 -3.78 -20.42
C TRP A 161 18.83 -2.90 -20.21
N VAL A 162 17.64 -3.38 -20.56
CA VAL A 162 16.39 -2.65 -20.27
C VAL A 162 16.13 -2.62 -18.77
N GLN A 163 16.46 -3.70 -18.04
CA GLN A 163 16.32 -3.73 -16.58
C GLN A 163 17.32 -2.79 -15.91
N THR A 164 18.57 -2.79 -16.37
CA THR A 164 19.60 -1.85 -15.91
C THR A 164 19.21 -0.40 -16.21
N GLY A 165 18.67 -0.11 -17.41
CA GLY A 165 18.19 1.22 -17.77
C GLY A 165 17.08 1.71 -16.85
N VAL A 166 16.11 0.84 -16.50
CA VAL A 166 15.07 1.17 -15.51
C VAL A 166 15.65 1.40 -14.12
N PHE A 167 16.65 0.61 -13.71
CA PHE A 167 17.35 0.79 -12.43
C PHE A 167 18.11 2.12 -12.37
N LEU A 168 18.77 2.55 -13.46
CA LEU A 168 19.42 3.86 -13.54
C LEU A 168 18.44 5.03 -13.43
N MET A 169 17.16 4.81 -13.74
CA MET A 169 16.08 5.79 -13.57
C MET A 169 15.49 5.79 -12.14
N ALA A 170 16.03 5.00 -11.20
CA ALA A 170 15.60 5.00 -9.80
C ALA A 170 15.61 6.39 -9.11
N PRO A 171 16.58 7.30 -9.39
CA PRO A 171 16.55 8.66 -8.84
C PRO A 171 15.32 9.46 -9.27
N LEU A 172 14.88 9.29 -10.53
CA LEU A 172 13.67 9.94 -11.04
C LEU A 172 12.43 9.47 -10.27
N TYR A 173 12.35 8.19 -9.94
CA TYR A 173 11.30 7.65 -9.09
C TYR A 173 11.31 8.26 -7.68
N GLY A 174 12.50 8.51 -7.12
CA GLY A 174 12.67 9.23 -5.85
C GLY A 174 12.13 10.66 -5.91
N MET A 175 12.39 11.39 -7.00
CA MET A 175 11.85 12.73 -7.22
C MET A 175 10.32 12.71 -7.34
N ILE A 176 9.76 11.76 -8.10
CA ILE A 176 8.30 11.56 -8.17
C ILE A 176 7.71 11.28 -6.79
N HIS A 177 8.43 10.54 -5.93
CA HIS A 177 8.00 10.30 -4.57
C HIS A 177 7.86 11.58 -3.76
N VAL A 178 8.88 12.44 -3.78
CA VAL A 178 8.90 13.69 -3.01
C VAL A 178 7.89 14.70 -3.57
N LEU A 179 7.84 14.88 -4.88
CA LEU A 179 7.07 15.95 -5.52
C LEU A 179 5.59 15.61 -5.72
N ALA A 180 5.25 14.34 -5.99
CA ALA A 180 3.89 13.95 -6.33
C ALA A 180 3.26 13.04 -5.28
N LEU A 181 3.93 11.93 -4.91
CA LEU A 181 3.30 10.92 -4.05
C LEU A 181 3.25 11.35 -2.59
N LEU A 182 4.24 12.07 -2.08
CA LEU A 182 4.26 12.55 -0.70
C LEU A 182 3.11 13.55 -0.43
N PRO A 183 2.87 14.59 -1.25
CA PRO A 183 1.70 15.46 -1.08
C PRO A 183 0.38 14.69 -1.10
N LEU A 184 0.22 13.74 -2.03
CA LEU A 184 -0.98 12.91 -2.10
C LEU A 184 -1.16 12.03 -0.85
N ARG A 185 -0.06 11.56 -0.26
CA ARG A 185 -0.08 10.75 0.96
C ARG A 185 -0.40 11.60 2.18
N LEU A 186 0.12 12.82 2.27
CA LEU A 186 -0.27 13.80 3.30
C LEU A 186 -1.75 14.18 3.16
N TRP A 187 -2.23 14.40 1.94
CA TRP A 187 -3.65 14.62 1.65
C TRP A 187 -4.52 13.42 2.07
N SER A 188 -4.03 12.20 1.85
CA SER A 188 -4.70 10.98 2.29
C SER A 188 -4.82 10.91 3.81
N LEU A 189 -3.76 11.32 4.53
CA LEU A 189 -3.75 11.38 5.99
C LEU A 189 -4.75 12.41 6.52
N ALA A 190 -4.80 13.60 5.91
CA ALA A 190 -5.74 14.65 6.29
C ALA A 190 -7.21 14.27 6.00
N THR A 191 -7.44 13.43 4.99
CA THR A 191 -8.79 13.03 4.54
C THR A 191 -9.17 11.61 4.96
N LEU A 192 -8.57 11.07 6.03
CA LEU A 192 -8.80 9.69 6.47
C LEU A 192 -10.26 9.34 6.77
N ARG A 193 -11.05 10.32 7.22
CA ARG A 193 -12.47 10.12 7.54
C ARG A 193 -13.35 9.94 6.30
N SER A 194 -12.88 10.32 5.10
CA SER A 194 -13.74 10.25 3.92
C SER A 194 -14.00 8.81 3.48
N THR A 195 -15.26 8.36 3.49
CA THR A 195 -15.71 7.04 3.05
C THR A 195 -16.08 6.95 1.55
N SER A 196 -16.03 8.06 0.81
CA SER A 196 -16.46 8.10 -0.60
C SER A 196 -15.58 7.24 -1.51
N TRP A 197 -16.20 6.26 -2.17
CA TRP A 197 -15.58 5.48 -3.24
C TRP A 197 -15.46 6.36 -4.51
N GLY A 198 -14.44 7.23 -4.54
CA GLY A 198 -14.27 8.28 -5.56
C GLY A 198 -14.12 7.83 -7.03
N THR A 199 -14.35 6.56 -7.36
CA THR A 199 -14.27 6.02 -8.74
C THR A 199 -15.52 5.27 -9.22
N ARG A 200 -16.57 5.12 -8.40
CA ARG A 200 -17.83 4.48 -8.80
C ARG A 200 -19.01 5.29 -8.26
N ALA A 201 -19.56 6.16 -9.11
CA ALA A 201 -20.82 6.86 -8.82
C ALA A 201 -22.06 5.96 -8.95
N LYS A 202 -21.91 4.77 -9.56
CA LYS A 202 -22.96 3.74 -9.61
C LYS A 202 -22.41 2.48 -8.94
N GLY A 203 -22.86 2.25 -7.72
CA GLY A 203 -22.67 0.97 -7.06
C GLY A 203 -23.36 -0.10 -7.90
N VAL A 204 -22.59 -1.03 -8.46
CA VAL A 204 -23.10 -2.39 -8.61
C VAL A 204 -22.97 -2.99 -7.22
N GLY A 205 -23.85 -2.57 -6.32
CA GLY A 205 -24.18 -3.39 -5.18
C GLY A 205 -24.82 -4.62 -5.77
N VAL A 206 -24.07 -5.71 -5.88
CA VAL A 206 -24.73 -7.01 -5.87
C VAL A 206 -25.35 -7.07 -4.49
N ALA A 207 -26.64 -6.73 -4.40
CA ALA A 207 -27.44 -7.09 -3.26
C ALA A 207 -27.17 -8.58 -3.07
N ALA A 208 -26.52 -8.94 -1.96
CA ALA A 208 -26.41 -10.33 -1.58
C ALA A 208 -27.85 -10.83 -1.49
N ALA A 209 -28.28 -11.60 -2.48
CA ALA A 209 -29.59 -12.19 -2.47
C ALA A 209 -29.65 -13.03 -1.19
N THR A 210 -30.49 -12.61 -0.25
CA THR A 210 -30.73 -13.24 1.05
C THR A 210 -31.49 -14.57 0.92
N SER A 211 -31.17 -15.38 -0.09
CA SER A 211 -31.68 -16.73 -0.26
C SER A 211 -30.59 -17.69 -0.70
N TRP A 212 -29.61 -17.90 0.18
CA TRP A 212 -28.88 -19.17 0.16
C TRP A 212 -29.83 -20.26 0.70
N ARG A 213 -30.75 -20.75 -0.15
CA ARG A 213 -31.45 -22.01 0.15
C ARG A 213 -30.44 -23.11 -0.07
N GLY A 214 -30.07 -23.79 1.01
CA GLY A 214 -29.17 -24.94 0.97
C GLY A 214 -29.69 -25.98 -0.01
N HIS A 215 -29.00 -26.14 -1.13
CA HIS A 215 -29.06 -27.38 -1.87
C HIS A 215 -28.04 -28.31 -1.24
N ALA A 216 -28.55 -29.28 -0.48
CA ALA A 216 -27.79 -30.43 -0.05
C ALA A 216 -27.16 -31.09 -1.28
N CYS A 217 -25.86 -31.38 -1.20
CA CYS A 217 -25.20 -32.23 -2.18
C CYS A 217 -25.76 -33.64 -2.02
N PRO A 218 -26.23 -34.32 -3.09
CA PRO A 218 -26.52 -35.75 -3.00
C PRO A 218 -25.24 -36.51 -2.66
N ALA A 219 -25.40 -37.54 -1.82
CA ALA A 219 -24.35 -38.39 -1.25
C ALA A 219 -23.54 -39.13 -2.31
#